data_AF-A0A6J7K0G2-F1
#
_entry.id   AF-A0A6J7K0G2-F1
#
_cell.length_a   1.000
_cell.length_b   1.000
_cell.length_c   1.000
_cell.angle_alpha   90.00
_cell.angle_beta   90.00
_cell.angle_gamma   90.00
#
_symmetry.space_group_name_H-M   'P 1'
#
loop_
_entity.id
_entity.type
_entity.pdbx_description
1 polymer ?
#
loop_
_entity_poly.entity_id
_entity_poly.type
_entity_poly.pdbx_seq_one_letter_code
_entity_poly.pdbx_strand_id
1 'polypeptide(L)'
;MEAFDAAVIAGTATDGQRQNGKGDYFNDLLAVVLENAAGVELNARRGVPGLIFPNHNLDVTYPATTRGDVHTIAEVMVEAKMMGTPQHQGNETTEQPEGRRGSADLLKRCKEAGFKSIDLKAAFGMLQSQAGEEQQAGPGGDLTTWLRSVRPKSYMVLGVRVTSDSDAQAVRTMADNMTRVMDGVGLFLYRAKGYKAANLSPPRYEPVPVSPTLELVRVLQRVTNDLRAAKARGATTAPAPPSVAVESAVAQAAEDEATDMERAELKAQVDDLMRRYADGEIDGEAYKRRMMELKTSARSDD
;
A
#
# COMPACT_ATOMS: atom_id res chain seq x y z
N MET A 1 -6.89 -8.86 -13.72
CA MET A 1 -8.22 -8.34 -13.33
C MET A 1 -9.36 -9.21 -13.81
N GLU A 2 -9.51 -9.45 -15.12
CA GLU A 2 -10.56 -10.33 -15.67
C GLU A 2 -10.63 -11.69 -14.99
N ALA A 3 -9.49 -12.37 -14.81
CA ALA A 3 -9.42 -13.66 -14.14
C ALA A 3 -9.91 -13.61 -12.68
N PHE A 4 -9.58 -12.55 -11.94
CA PHE A 4 -10.04 -12.38 -10.57
C PHE A 4 -11.55 -12.15 -10.53
N ASP A 5 -12.06 -11.26 -11.39
CA ASP A 5 -13.49 -10.95 -11.42
C ASP A 5 -14.32 -12.15 -11.86
N ALA A 6 -13.81 -12.98 -12.77
CA ALA A 6 -14.40 -14.27 -13.10
C ALA A 6 -14.49 -15.20 -11.88
N ALA A 7 -13.43 -15.29 -11.07
CA ALA A 7 -13.43 -16.11 -9.85
C ALA A 7 -14.40 -15.58 -8.78
N VAL A 8 -14.55 -14.26 -8.65
CA VAL A 8 -15.53 -13.65 -7.74
C VAL A 8 -16.96 -13.94 -8.18
N ILE A 9 -17.26 -13.77 -9.47
CA ILE A 9 -18.58 -14.04 -10.04
C ILE A 9 -18.93 -15.53 -9.92
N ALA A 10 -17.98 -16.42 -10.17
CA ALA A 10 -18.15 -17.86 -10.05
C ALA A 10 -18.30 -18.35 -8.60
N GLY A 11 -18.13 -17.48 -7.60
CA GLY A 11 -18.19 -17.85 -6.19
C GLY A 11 -16.98 -18.66 -5.71
N THR A 12 -15.92 -18.78 -6.52
CA THR A 12 -14.73 -19.58 -6.19
C THR A 12 -13.64 -18.77 -5.49
N ALA A 13 -13.77 -17.44 -5.44
CA ALA A 13 -12.85 -16.58 -4.68
C ALA A 13 -13.13 -16.69 -3.17
N THR A 14 -12.08 -16.93 -2.38
CA THR A 14 -12.16 -16.94 -0.91
C THR A 14 -12.46 -15.54 -0.36
N ASP A 15 -12.89 -15.44 0.91
CA ASP A 15 -13.11 -14.15 1.57
C ASP A 15 -11.86 -13.27 1.59
N GLY A 16 -10.69 -13.85 1.88
CA GLY A 16 -9.42 -13.13 1.84
C GLY A 16 -9.10 -12.61 0.45
N GLN A 17 -9.32 -13.42 -0.58
CA GLN A 17 -9.15 -13.00 -1.98
C GLN A 17 -10.11 -11.86 -2.33
N ARG A 18 -11.39 -11.97 -1.98
CA ARG A 18 -12.41 -10.93 -2.21
C ARG A 18 -12.05 -9.61 -1.54
N GLN A 19 -11.54 -9.64 -0.31
CA GLN A 19 -11.24 -8.45 0.47
C GLN A 19 -9.96 -7.75 0.01
N ASN A 20 -8.85 -8.49 -0.16
CA ASN A 20 -7.53 -7.90 -0.38
C ASN A 20 -6.85 -8.35 -1.68
N GLY A 21 -7.20 -9.51 -2.24
CA GLY A 21 -6.45 -10.14 -3.32
C GLY A 21 -6.28 -9.30 -4.60
N LYS A 22 -7.25 -8.45 -4.96
CA LYS A 22 -7.08 -7.48 -6.06
C LYS A 22 -6.08 -6.38 -5.73
N GLY A 23 -6.16 -5.86 -4.51
CA GLY A 23 -5.29 -4.79 -4.03
C GLY A 23 -3.86 -5.30 -3.94
N ASP A 24 -3.67 -6.46 -3.32
CA ASP A 24 -2.37 -7.11 -3.14
C ASP A 24 -1.71 -7.41 -4.49
N TYR A 25 -2.43 -8.08 -5.41
CA TYR A 25 -1.91 -8.34 -6.76
C TYR A 25 -1.53 -7.05 -7.52
N PHE A 26 -2.35 -6.00 -7.38
CA PHE A 26 -2.05 -4.73 -8.04
C PHE A 26 -0.83 -4.06 -7.43
N ASN A 27 -0.67 -4.13 -6.11
CA ASN A 27 0.50 -3.64 -5.40
C ASN A 27 1.77 -4.37 -5.87
N ASP A 28 1.75 -5.70 -5.90
CA ASP A 28 2.87 -6.52 -6.33
C ASP A 28 3.26 -6.24 -7.79
N LEU A 29 2.27 -6.12 -8.68
CA LEU A 29 2.50 -5.77 -10.08
C LEU A 29 3.15 -4.39 -10.20
N LEU A 30 2.69 -3.40 -9.43
CA LEU A 30 3.28 -2.06 -9.44
C LEU A 30 4.70 -2.07 -8.91
N ALA A 31 4.97 -2.78 -7.82
CA ALA A 31 6.30 -2.93 -7.26
C ALA A 31 7.25 -3.52 -8.32
N VAL A 32 6.93 -4.69 -8.90
CA VAL A 32 7.75 -5.34 -9.93
C VAL A 32 8.01 -4.42 -11.12
N VAL A 33 6.99 -3.72 -11.62
CA VAL A 33 7.15 -2.79 -12.76
C VAL A 33 8.09 -1.64 -12.40
N LEU A 34 7.92 -1.04 -11.23
CA LEU A 34 8.70 0.11 -10.79
C LEU A 34 10.14 -0.28 -10.42
N GLU A 35 10.35 -1.44 -9.80
CA GLU A 35 11.68 -1.98 -9.49
C GLU A 35 12.49 -2.21 -10.76
N ASN A 36 11.91 -2.89 -11.76
CA ASN A 36 12.55 -3.12 -13.04
C ASN A 36 12.83 -1.80 -13.79
N ALA A 37 11.91 -0.85 -13.73
CA ALA A 37 12.07 0.42 -14.41
C ALA A 37 13.11 1.33 -13.72
N ALA A 38 13.13 1.40 -12.39
CA ALA A 38 13.99 2.31 -11.64
C ALA A 38 15.31 1.68 -11.16
N GLY A 39 15.43 0.35 -11.19
CA GLY A 39 16.59 -0.39 -10.68
C GLY A 39 16.75 -0.24 -9.17
N VAL A 40 15.65 -0.25 -8.43
CA VAL A 40 15.59 -0.18 -6.96
C VAL A 40 14.82 -1.38 -6.43
N GLU A 41 14.97 -1.66 -5.15
CA GLU A 41 14.09 -2.57 -4.42
C GLU A 41 12.94 -1.77 -3.81
N LEU A 42 11.73 -2.32 -3.82
CA LEU A 42 10.52 -1.71 -3.27
C LEU A 42 9.78 -2.72 -2.41
N ASN A 43 9.39 -2.32 -1.21
CA ASN A 43 8.60 -3.18 -0.32
C ASN A 43 7.42 -2.41 0.27
N ALA A 44 6.41 -3.17 0.69
CA ALA A 44 5.41 -2.67 1.63
C ALA A 44 6.09 -2.45 2.99
N ARG A 45 5.84 -1.29 3.61
CA ARG A 45 6.44 -0.94 4.91
C ARG A 45 5.35 -0.75 5.95
N ARG A 46 5.47 -1.43 7.08
CA ARG A 46 4.58 -1.27 8.24
C ARG A 46 5.27 -0.41 9.29
N GLY A 47 4.48 0.32 10.08
CA GLY A 47 5.01 1.09 11.21
C GLY A 47 5.88 2.29 10.82
N VAL A 48 5.60 2.92 9.67
CA VAL A 48 6.33 4.14 9.28
C VAL A 48 5.86 5.31 10.13
N PRO A 49 6.75 6.01 10.87
CA PRO A 49 6.35 7.06 11.78
C PRO A 49 5.82 8.30 11.05
N GLY A 50 4.64 8.74 11.44
CA GLY A 50 4.06 10.04 11.07
C GLY A 50 4.33 11.10 12.14
N LEU A 51 3.89 12.33 11.89
CA LEU A 51 4.01 13.43 12.86
C LEU A 51 2.86 13.37 13.88
N ILE A 52 1.65 13.11 13.38
CA ILE A 52 0.39 13.05 14.12
C ILE A 52 0.09 11.59 14.47
N PHE A 53 0.15 10.70 13.49
CA PHE A 53 -0.12 9.29 13.71
C PHE A 53 1.18 8.54 13.95
N PRO A 54 1.23 7.70 15.00
CA PRO A 54 2.47 7.03 15.38
C PRO A 54 2.98 6.08 14.30
N ASN A 55 2.07 5.51 13.50
CA ASN A 55 2.39 4.46 12.53
C ASN A 55 1.50 4.55 11.29
N HIS A 56 2.11 4.45 10.12
CA HIS A 56 1.48 4.24 8.82
C HIS A 56 1.93 2.93 8.19
N ASN A 57 1.02 2.28 7.47
CA ASN A 57 1.34 1.17 6.59
C ASN A 57 1.35 1.68 5.15
N LEU A 58 2.42 1.42 4.43
CA LEU A 58 2.68 1.92 3.08
C LEU A 58 2.71 0.77 2.09
N ASP A 59 2.11 0.97 0.92
CA ASP A 59 1.93 -0.08 -0.10
C ASP A 59 3.23 -0.33 -0.90
N VAL A 60 3.76 0.70 -1.58
CA VAL A 60 5.07 0.66 -2.27
C VAL A 60 5.95 1.78 -1.74
N THR A 61 7.11 1.45 -1.18
CA THR A 61 7.99 2.44 -0.55
C THR A 61 9.45 2.26 -0.95
N TYR A 62 10.14 3.39 -1.09
CA TYR A 62 11.59 3.48 -1.22
C TYR A 62 12.17 4.48 -0.22
N PRO A 63 13.30 4.17 0.46
CA PRO A 63 13.99 2.87 0.48
C PRO A 63 13.15 1.75 1.08
N ALA A 64 13.39 0.52 0.61
CA ALA A 64 12.65 -0.68 0.96
C ALA A 64 12.95 -1.22 2.37
N THR A 65 14.18 -1.01 2.87
CA THR A 65 14.65 -1.54 4.14
C THR A 65 15.12 -0.45 5.09
N THR A 66 15.02 -0.72 6.38
CA THR A 66 15.93 -0.20 7.41
C THR A 66 17.37 -0.57 7.06
N ARG A 67 18.34 0.33 7.33
CA ARG A 67 19.77 0.01 7.19
C ARG A 67 20.32 -0.21 8.60
N GLY A 68 20.35 -1.46 9.05
CA GLY A 68 20.61 -1.81 10.46
C GLY A 68 19.48 -1.30 11.38
N ASP A 69 19.82 -0.91 12.61
CA ASP A 69 18.91 -0.29 13.60
C ASP A 69 18.39 1.10 13.19
N VAL A 70 18.85 1.62 12.05
CA VAL A 70 18.42 2.92 11.54
C VAL A 70 17.25 2.72 10.59
N HIS A 71 16.06 3.12 11.03
CA HIS A 71 14.91 3.32 10.15
C HIS A 71 15.26 4.38 9.09
N THR A 72 15.59 3.94 7.88
CA THR A 72 15.78 4.87 6.76
C THR A 72 14.47 5.58 6.48
N ILE A 73 14.53 6.90 6.44
CA ILE A 73 13.40 7.77 6.18
C ILE A 73 12.90 7.48 4.76
N ALA A 74 11.61 7.16 4.61
CA ALA A 74 11.03 6.89 3.30
C ALA A 74 11.16 8.15 2.42
N GLU A 75 11.70 8.03 1.20
CA GLU A 75 11.88 9.13 0.25
C GLU A 75 10.81 9.17 -0.84
N VAL A 76 10.29 8.01 -1.23
CA VAL A 76 9.23 7.88 -2.23
C VAL A 76 8.21 6.87 -1.73
N MET A 77 6.94 7.22 -1.86
CA MET A 77 5.82 6.34 -1.51
C MET A 77 4.76 6.35 -2.62
N VAL A 78 4.19 5.18 -2.88
CA VAL A 78 3.04 5.01 -3.77
C VAL A 78 1.95 4.29 -3.02
N GLU A 79 0.78 4.91 -2.90
CA GLU A 79 -0.43 4.28 -2.40
C GLU A 79 -1.22 3.71 -3.57
N ALA A 80 -1.42 2.39 -3.56
CA ALA A 80 -2.07 1.67 -4.64
C ALA A 80 -3.46 1.23 -4.19
N LYS A 81 -4.52 1.61 -4.93
CA LYS A 81 -5.89 1.22 -4.60
C LYS A 81 -6.62 0.69 -5.83
N MET A 82 -7.27 -0.45 -5.65
CA MET A 82 -8.20 -1.04 -6.60
C MET A 82 -9.63 -0.87 -6.10
N MET A 83 -10.53 -0.45 -6.98
CA MET A 83 -11.94 -0.18 -6.63
C MET A 83 -12.91 -0.69 -7.70
N GLY A 84 -14.14 -0.91 -7.25
CA GLY A 84 -15.22 -1.47 -8.05
C GLY A 84 -15.17 -3.00 -8.06
N THR A 85 -16.32 -3.60 -7.77
CA THR A 85 -16.48 -5.06 -7.65
C THR A 85 -17.66 -5.45 -8.53
N PRO A 86 -17.56 -6.51 -9.36
CA PRO A 86 -18.73 -7.03 -10.06
C PRO A 86 -19.78 -7.52 -9.06
N GLN A 87 -21.02 -7.66 -9.53
CA GLN A 87 -22.02 -8.39 -8.77
C GLN A 87 -21.60 -9.87 -8.68
N HIS A 88 -21.90 -10.51 -7.56
CA HIS A 88 -21.69 -11.94 -7.32
C HIS A 88 -22.78 -12.46 -6.38
N GLN A 89 -22.88 -13.78 -6.22
CA GLN A 89 -23.93 -14.44 -5.42
C GLN A 89 -24.06 -13.88 -3.98
N GLY A 90 -22.94 -13.42 -3.40
CA GLY A 90 -22.89 -12.84 -2.05
C GLY A 90 -23.37 -11.38 -1.93
N ASN A 91 -23.64 -10.68 -3.04
CA ASN A 91 -24.12 -9.30 -3.02
C ASN A 91 -25.23 -9.02 -4.06
N GLU A 92 -25.83 -10.05 -4.63
CA GLU A 92 -26.83 -9.93 -5.71
C GLU A 92 -28.10 -9.17 -5.31
N THR A 93 -28.43 -9.16 -4.01
CA THR A 93 -29.58 -8.44 -3.44
C THR A 93 -29.23 -7.04 -2.93
N THR A 94 -27.95 -6.74 -2.75
CA THR A 94 -27.48 -5.48 -2.13
C THR A 94 -26.78 -4.55 -3.13
N GLU A 95 -26.36 -5.07 -4.28
CA GLU A 95 -25.69 -4.31 -5.34
C GLU A 95 -26.45 -4.42 -6.68
N GLN A 96 -26.32 -3.40 -7.51
CA GLN A 96 -26.90 -3.37 -8.86
C GLN A 96 -26.33 -4.51 -9.74
N PRO A 97 -27.00 -4.89 -10.84
CA PRO A 97 -26.48 -5.91 -11.73
C PRO A 97 -25.08 -5.61 -12.26
N GLU A 98 -24.76 -4.34 -12.53
CA GLU A 98 -23.42 -3.92 -12.95
C GLU A 98 -22.38 -4.02 -11.82
N GLY A 99 -22.78 -4.35 -10.60
CA GLY A 99 -21.95 -4.44 -9.41
C GLY A 99 -21.74 -3.10 -8.71
N ARG A 100 -20.85 -3.13 -7.72
CA ARG A 100 -20.50 -1.96 -6.90
C ARG A 100 -19.79 -0.92 -7.76
N ARG A 101 -20.29 0.32 -7.65
CA ARG A 101 -19.70 1.51 -8.30
C ARG A 101 -18.24 1.71 -7.91
N GLY A 102 -17.42 2.12 -8.86
CA GLY A 102 -16.02 2.45 -8.61
C GLY A 102 -15.87 3.66 -7.69
N SER A 103 -16.80 4.62 -7.77
CA SER A 103 -16.79 5.82 -6.94
C SER A 103 -17.22 5.59 -5.49
N ALA A 104 -17.78 4.42 -5.14
CA ALA A 104 -18.41 4.18 -3.83
C ALA A 104 -17.43 4.34 -2.66
N ASP A 105 -16.22 3.81 -2.80
CA ASP A 105 -15.20 3.84 -1.75
C ASP A 105 -14.16 4.96 -1.95
N LEU A 106 -14.22 5.67 -3.07
CA LEU A 106 -13.15 6.56 -3.52
C LEU A 106 -12.90 7.70 -2.54
N LEU A 107 -13.94 8.35 -2.02
CA LEU A 107 -13.78 9.45 -1.06
C LEU A 107 -13.05 8.98 0.21
N LYS A 108 -13.39 7.78 0.72
CA LYS A 108 -12.73 7.19 1.89
C LYS A 108 -11.24 6.97 1.60
N ARG A 109 -10.91 6.35 0.45
CA ARG A 109 -9.52 6.03 0.07
C ARG A 109 -8.69 7.28 -0.21
N CYS A 110 -9.28 8.30 -0.84
CA CYS A 110 -8.63 9.58 -1.11
C CYS A 110 -8.34 10.37 0.18
N LYS A 111 -9.27 10.36 1.16
CA LYS A 111 -9.02 10.96 2.47
C LYS A 111 -7.87 10.25 3.19
N GLU A 112 -7.91 8.91 3.23
CA GLU A 112 -6.85 8.10 3.83
C GLU A 112 -5.48 8.40 3.23
N ALA A 113 -5.35 8.36 1.89
CA ALA A 113 -4.10 8.66 1.20
C ALA A 113 -3.65 10.12 1.39
N GLY A 114 -4.57 11.08 1.36
CA GLY A 114 -4.27 12.49 1.55
C GLY A 114 -3.75 12.81 2.94
N PHE A 115 -4.42 12.33 4.00
CA PHE A 115 -3.96 12.52 5.38
C PHE A 115 -2.61 11.84 5.62
N LYS A 116 -2.43 10.62 5.10
CA LYS A 116 -1.15 9.91 5.17
C LYS A 116 -0.02 10.69 4.51
N SER A 117 -0.25 11.25 3.31
CA SER A 117 0.72 12.07 2.58
C SER A 117 1.15 13.31 3.38
N ILE A 118 0.18 14.07 3.91
CA ILE A 118 0.45 15.28 4.70
C ILE A 118 1.26 14.92 5.96
N ASP A 119 0.83 13.89 6.67
CA ASP A 119 1.43 13.50 7.94
C ASP A 119 2.88 13.02 7.77
N LEU A 120 3.14 12.19 6.76
CA LEU A 120 4.49 11.67 6.48
C LEU A 120 5.43 12.74 5.94
N LYS A 121 4.94 13.69 5.13
CA LYS A 121 5.73 14.85 4.68
C LYS A 121 6.11 15.77 5.84
N ALA A 122 5.21 15.96 6.80
CA ALA A 122 5.52 16.71 8.01
C ALA A 122 6.51 15.95 8.90
N ALA A 123 6.35 14.63 9.05
CA ALA A 123 7.24 13.76 9.81
C ALA A 123 8.65 13.72 9.23
N PHE A 124 8.78 13.73 7.90
CA PHE A 124 10.07 13.61 7.23
C PHE A 124 11.08 14.65 7.72
N GLY A 125 10.68 15.92 7.85
CA GLY A 125 11.57 16.98 8.35
C GLY A 125 12.00 16.76 9.81
N MET A 126 11.08 16.27 10.65
CA MET A 126 11.39 15.89 12.04
C MET A 126 12.40 14.74 12.09
N LEU A 127 12.18 13.69 11.30
CA LEU A 127 13.06 12.51 11.23
C LEU A 127 14.45 12.88 10.71
N GLN A 128 14.53 13.76 9.71
CA GLN A 128 15.82 14.27 9.23
C GLN A 128 16.58 15.01 10.32
N SER A 129 15.87 15.87 11.08
CA SER A 129 16.49 16.57 12.21
C SER A 129 17.00 15.61 13.29
N GLN A 130 16.27 14.53 13.57
CA GLN A 130 16.69 13.49 14.51
C GLN A 130 17.91 12.71 14.01
N ALA A 131 18.01 12.51 12.69
CA ALA A 131 19.14 11.88 12.02
C ALA A 131 20.34 12.82 11.82
N GLY A 132 20.25 14.10 12.22
CA GLY A 132 21.30 15.10 11.99
C GLY A 132 21.49 15.48 10.52
N GLU A 133 20.50 15.22 9.67
CA GLU A 133 20.51 15.58 8.25
C GLU A 133 20.05 17.02 8.02
N GLU A 134 20.35 17.55 6.82
CA GLU A 134 19.82 18.83 6.37
C GLU A 134 18.29 18.82 6.39
N GLN A 135 17.70 19.77 7.11
CA GLN A 135 16.26 19.90 7.25
C GLN A 135 15.63 20.44 5.97
N GLN A 136 14.53 19.82 5.54
CA GLN A 136 13.65 20.42 4.54
C GLN A 136 12.81 21.56 5.12
N ALA A 137 12.24 22.38 4.23
CA ALA A 137 11.33 23.46 4.63
C ALA A 137 10.13 22.94 5.43
N GLY A 138 9.88 23.57 6.59
CA GLY A 138 8.69 23.31 7.39
C GLY A 138 7.39 23.73 6.70
N PRO A 139 6.22 23.30 7.23
CA PRO A 139 4.92 23.71 6.70
C PRO A 139 4.78 25.24 6.63
N GLY A 140 4.53 25.78 5.44
CA GLY A 140 4.38 27.22 5.24
C GLY A 140 3.85 27.58 3.86
N GLY A 141 3.24 28.76 3.74
CA GLY A 141 2.60 29.20 2.49
C GLY A 141 1.33 28.43 2.14
N ASP A 142 1.06 28.27 0.83
CA ASP A 142 -0.04 27.45 0.33
C ASP A 142 0.26 25.95 0.48
N LEU A 143 -0.73 25.19 0.97
CA LEU A 143 -0.57 23.77 1.28
C LEU A 143 -0.14 22.95 0.06
N THR A 144 -0.72 23.20 -1.11
CA THR A 144 -0.38 22.46 -2.34
C THR A 144 1.08 22.72 -2.72
N THR A 145 1.50 23.97 -2.61
CA THR A 145 2.88 24.39 -2.91
C THR A 145 3.87 23.73 -1.96
N TRP A 146 3.61 23.75 -0.65
CA TRP A 146 4.44 23.08 0.34
C TRP A 146 4.51 21.56 0.11
N LEU A 147 3.37 20.90 -0.07
CA LEU A 147 3.32 19.45 -0.29
C LEU A 147 4.17 19.01 -1.49
N ARG A 148 4.25 19.83 -2.55
CA ARG A 148 5.04 19.52 -3.76
C ARG A 148 6.54 19.81 -3.61
N SER A 149 6.94 20.69 -2.71
CA SER A 149 8.34 21.07 -2.53
C SER A 149 9.11 20.16 -1.55
N VAL A 150 8.39 19.39 -0.72
CA VAL A 150 8.99 18.57 0.34
C VAL A 150 8.95 17.06 0.04
N ARG A 151 9.82 16.31 0.75
CA ARG A 151 9.88 14.84 0.78
C ARG A 151 9.00 14.26 1.92
N PRO A 152 8.60 12.98 1.84
CA PRO A 152 8.77 12.08 0.69
C PRO A 152 7.97 12.54 -0.53
N LYS A 153 8.34 12.06 -1.71
CA LYS A 153 7.46 12.11 -2.88
C LYS A 153 6.31 11.13 -2.70
N SER A 154 5.08 11.60 -2.80
CA SER A 154 3.88 10.80 -2.55
C SER A 154 3.00 10.70 -3.78
N TYR A 155 2.72 9.46 -4.18
CA TYR A 155 1.93 9.15 -5.36
C TYR A 155 0.70 8.34 -4.97
N MET A 156 -0.42 8.55 -5.69
CA MET A 156 -1.60 7.70 -5.60
C MET A 156 -1.81 7.03 -6.95
N VAL A 157 -1.97 5.71 -6.96
CA VAL A 157 -2.23 4.93 -8.18
C VAL A 157 -3.53 4.16 -8.02
N LEU A 158 -4.42 4.33 -9.00
CA LEU A 158 -5.80 3.87 -8.96
C LEU A 158 -6.11 3.00 -10.19
N GLY A 159 -6.58 1.78 -9.94
CA GLY A 159 -7.30 1.01 -10.95
C GLY A 159 -8.77 0.89 -10.57
N VAL A 160 -9.66 1.45 -11.40
CA VAL A 160 -11.07 1.58 -11.03
C VAL A 160 -11.98 0.99 -12.10
N ARG A 161 -12.76 -0.01 -11.69
CA ARG A 161 -13.88 -0.53 -12.47
C ARG A 161 -15.07 0.41 -12.31
N VAL A 162 -15.55 0.97 -13.41
CA VAL A 162 -16.70 1.89 -13.42
C VAL A 162 -17.91 1.23 -14.05
N THR A 163 -19.11 1.60 -13.58
CA THR A 163 -20.37 1.00 -14.06
C THR A 163 -21.11 1.89 -15.05
N SER A 164 -20.80 3.19 -15.10
CA SER A 164 -21.42 4.15 -16.01
C SER A 164 -20.48 5.33 -16.32
N ASP A 165 -20.86 6.18 -17.28
CA ASP A 165 -20.11 7.39 -17.58
C ASP A 165 -20.18 8.42 -16.44
N SER A 166 -21.30 8.48 -15.70
CA SER A 166 -21.41 9.32 -14.51
C SER A 166 -20.53 8.83 -13.37
N ASP A 167 -20.38 7.50 -13.21
CA ASP A 167 -19.45 6.89 -12.27
C ASP A 167 -18.00 7.22 -12.66
N ALA A 168 -17.66 7.06 -13.93
CA ALA A 168 -16.35 7.42 -14.47
C ALA A 168 -16.01 8.89 -14.23
N GLN A 169 -16.97 9.80 -14.45
CA GLN A 169 -16.76 11.22 -14.24
C GLN A 169 -16.52 11.55 -12.76
N ALA A 170 -17.28 10.93 -11.85
CA ALA A 170 -17.05 11.09 -10.41
C ALA A 170 -15.64 10.66 -9.99
N VAL A 171 -15.14 9.56 -10.55
CA VAL A 171 -13.79 9.07 -10.29
C VAL A 171 -12.73 10.05 -10.82
N ARG A 172 -12.88 10.53 -12.06
CA ARG A 172 -11.95 11.52 -12.65
C ARG A 172 -11.88 12.79 -11.83
N THR A 173 -13.03 13.36 -11.46
CA THR A 173 -13.09 14.59 -10.66
C THR A 173 -12.37 14.44 -9.32
N MET A 174 -12.56 13.31 -8.64
CA MET A 174 -11.87 13.08 -7.37
C MET A 174 -10.35 12.86 -7.58
N ALA A 175 -9.95 12.11 -8.61
CA ALA A 175 -8.55 11.92 -8.93
C ALA A 175 -7.84 13.24 -9.27
N ASP A 176 -8.49 14.13 -10.04
CA ASP A 176 -7.99 15.48 -10.33
C ASP A 176 -7.86 16.31 -9.04
N ASN A 177 -8.84 16.26 -8.13
CA ASN A 177 -8.76 16.95 -6.84
C ASN A 177 -7.58 16.46 -6.00
N MET A 178 -7.29 15.15 -6.02
CA MET A 178 -6.16 14.58 -5.28
C MET A 178 -4.79 15.04 -5.80
N THR A 179 -4.70 15.57 -7.02
CA THR A 179 -3.44 16.18 -7.53
C THR A 179 -3.02 17.44 -6.76
N ARG A 180 -3.89 17.99 -5.91
CA ARG A 180 -3.58 19.10 -4.99
C ARG A 180 -2.82 18.63 -3.74
N VAL A 181 -2.89 17.35 -3.41
CA VAL A 181 -2.31 16.78 -2.17
C VAL A 181 -1.19 15.78 -2.44
N MET A 182 -1.25 15.09 -3.58
CA MET A 182 -0.23 14.13 -4.02
C MET A 182 0.71 14.77 -5.04
N ASP A 183 1.97 14.32 -5.09
CA ASP A 183 2.92 14.68 -6.16
C ASP A 183 2.47 14.15 -7.53
N GLY A 184 1.68 13.06 -7.56
CA GLY A 184 0.99 12.60 -8.76
C GLY A 184 -0.13 11.60 -8.48
N VAL A 185 -1.14 11.60 -9.34
CA VAL A 185 -2.26 10.66 -9.30
C VAL A 185 -2.34 9.93 -10.64
N GLY A 186 -2.10 8.62 -10.63
CA GLY A 186 -2.25 7.73 -11.77
C GLY A 186 -3.59 7.02 -11.72
N LEU A 187 -4.32 7.05 -12.83
CA LEU A 187 -5.66 6.49 -12.95
C LEU A 187 -5.73 5.61 -14.20
N PHE A 188 -6.16 4.37 -13.99
CA PHE A 188 -6.61 3.48 -15.06
C PHE A 188 -8.09 3.16 -14.82
N LEU A 189 -8.94 3.67 -15.71
CA LEU A 189 -10.38 3.37 -15.70
C LEU A 189 -10.68 2.26 -16.69
N TYR A 190 -11.55 1.35 -16.29
CA TYR A 190 -12.04 0.28 -17.16
C TYR A 190 -13.49 -0.05 -16.84
N ARG A 191 -14.20 -0.57 -17.84
CA ARG A 191 -15.62 -0.97 -17.70
C ARG A 191 -15.87 -2.27 -18.43
N ALA A 192 -16.93 -2.98 -18.03
CA ALA A 192 -17.28 -4.24 -18.65
C ALA A 192 -17.74 -4.03 -20.10
N LYS A 193 -17.19 -4.81 -21.03
CA LYS A 193 -17.51 -4.80 -22.45
C LYS A 193 -18.55 -5.88 -22.74
N GLY A 194 -19.71 -5.47 -23.26
CA GLY A 194 -20.79 -6.40 -23.63
C GLY A 194 -21.47 -7.06 -22.43
N TYR A 195 -21.41 -6.44 -21.25
CA TYR A 195 -22.07 -6.95 -20.05
C TYR A 195 -23.58 -7.04 -20.25
N LYS A 196 -24.15 -8.22 -19.97
CA LYS A 196 -25.59 -8.43 -19.88
C LYS A 196 -25.87 -9.02 -18.50
N ALA A 197 -26.59 -8.26 -17.67
CA ALA A 197 -27.01 -8.65 -16.34
C ALA A 197 -27.60 -10.08 -16.27
N ALA A 198 -28.33 -10.49 -17.31
CA ALA A 198 -28.98 -11.78 -17.39
C ALA A 198 -28.04 -13.01 -17.47
N ASN A 199 -26.77 -12.83 -17.89
CA ASN A 199 -25.91 -13.97 -18.24
C ASN A 199 -24.67 -14.11 -17.35
N LEU A 200 -24.40 -13.16 -16.44
CA LEU A 200 -23.20 -13.12 -15.57
C LEU A 200 -21.91 -13.59 -16.28
N SER A 201 -21.80 -13.30 -17.57
CA SER A 201 -20.72 -13.82 -18.42
C SER A 201 -19.39 -13.24 -17.93
N PRO A 202 -18.27 -13.98 -17.99
CA PRO A 202 -16.99 -13.49 -17.52
C PRO A 202 -16.72 -12.11 -18.14
N PRO A 203 -16.48 -11.07 -17.33
CA PRO A 203 -16.41 -9.73 -17.84
C PRO A 203 -15.13 -9.59 -18.66
N ARG A 204 -15.29 -9.29 -19.95
CA ARG A 204 -14.22 -8.65 -20.71
C ARG A 204 -14.22 -7.18 -20.35
N TYR A 205 -13.05 -6.56 -20.26
CA TYR A 205 -12.94 -5.15 -19.97
C TYR A 205 -12.48 -4.35 -21.18
N GLU A 206 -12.94 -3.10 -21.24
CA GLU A 206 -12.38 -2.09 -22.13
C GLU A 206 -11.88 -0.90 -21.30
N PRO A 207 -10.78 -0.27 -21.71
CA PRO A 207 -10.29 0.94 -21.07
C PRO A 207 -11.28 2.08 -21.29
N VAL A 208 -11.42 2.92 -20.27
CA VAL A 208 -12.18 4.17 -20.34
C VAL A 208 -11.16 5.31 -20.39
N PRO A 209 -11.27 6.26 -21.34
CA PRO A 209 -10.29 7.35 -21.47
C PRO A 209 -10.14 8.18 -20.19
N VAL A 210 -8.92 8.65 -19.94
CA VAL A 210 -8.58 9.57 -18.86
C VAL A 210 -7.77 10.73 -19.41
N SER A 211 -7.73 11.85 -18.68
CA SER A 211 -6.86 12.98 -19.02
C SER A 211 -5.39 12.53 -19.03
N PRO A 212 -4.54 13.04 -19.94
CA PRO A 212 -3.10 12.76 -19.93
C PRO A 212 -2.41 13.08 -18.60
N THR A 213 -2.94 14.02 -17.80
CA THR A 213 -2.39 14.35 -16.47
C THR A 213 -2.58 13.24 -15.44
N LEU A 214 -3.64 12.44 -15.61
CA LEU A 214 -4.02 11.32 -14.76
C LEU A 214 -3.62 9.96 -15.36
N GLU A 215 -3.15 9.89 -16.60
CA GLU A 215 -2.84 8.63 -17.26
C GLU A 215 -1.81 7.83 -16.46
N LEU A 216 -2.20 6.61 -16.04
CA LEU A 216 -1.39 5.76 -15.16
C LEU A 216 0.05 5.61 -15.65
N VAL A 217 0.25 5.30 -16.92
CA VAL A 217 1.59 5.06 -17.51
C VAL A 217 2.49 6.29 -17.35
N ARG A 218 1.97 7.49 -17.61
CA ARG A 218 2.73 8.75 -17.45
C ARG A 218 3.08 9.00 -15.99
N VAL A 219 2.18 8.66 -15.06
CA VAL A 219 2.45 8.82 -13.63
C VAL A 219 3.51 7.83 -13.17
N LEU A 220 3.45 6.56 -13.60
CA LEU A 220 4.49 5.57 -13.29
C LEU A 220 5.86 5.98 -13.85
N GLN A 221 5.90 6.64 -15.01
CA GLN A 221 7.14 7.22 -15.53
C GLN A 221 7.70 8.32 -14.62
N ARG A 222 6.85 9.18 -14.05
CA ARG A 222 7.28 10.19 -13.05
C ARG A 222 7.77 9.52 -11.77
N VAL A 223 7.04 8.53 -11.26
CA VAL A 223 7.46 7.73 -10.09
C VAL A 223 8.85 7.12 -10.34
N THR A 224 9.05 6.53 -11.51
CA THR A 224 10.34 5.93 -11.92
C THR A 224 11.48 6.95 -11.87
N ASN A 225 11.26 8.15 -12.38
CA ASN A 225 12.27 9.22 -12.35
C ASN A 225 12.60 9.66 -10.92
N ASP A 226 11.59 9.80 -10.06
CA ASP A 226 11.80 10.16 -8.66
C ASP A 226 12.50 9.06 -7.86
N LEU A 227 12.19 7.79 -8.13
CA LEU A 227 12.90 6.64 -7.56
C LEU A 227 14.38 6.63 -7.96
N ARG A 228 14.68 6.86 -9.25
CA ARG A 228 16.07 6.96 -9.73
C ARG A 228 16.80 8.15 -9.08
N ALA A 229 16.13 9.28 -8.92
CA ALA A 229 16.70 10.44 -8.24
C ALA A 229 16.97 10.16 -6.75
N ALA A 230 16.05 9.46 -6.06
CA ALA A 230 16.22 9.03 -4.68
C ALA A 230 17.38 8.04 -4.52
N LYS A 231 17.50 7.08 -5.44
CA LYS A 231 18.64 6.15 -5.51
C LYS A 231 19.97 6.88 -5.66
N ALA A 232 20.05 7.85 -6.57
CA ALA A 232 21.26 8.63 -6.79
C ALA A 232 21.68 9.40 -5.52
N ARG A 233 20.74 9.98 -4.78
CA ARG A 233 21.01 10.63 -3.49
C ARG A 233 21.57 9.65 -2.46
N GLY A 234 20.92 8.50 -2.27
CA GLY A 234 21.37 7.48 -1.30
C GLY A 234 22.73 6.86 -1.63
N ALA A 235 23.13 6.84 -2.90
CA ALA A 235 24.47 6.39 -3.31
C ALA A 235 25.59 7.39 -2.97
N THR A 236 25.25 8.67 -2.75
CA THR A 236 26.24 9.75 -2.55
C THR A 236 26.60 9.95 -1.07
N THR A 237 25.84 9.37 -0.14
CA THR A 237 25.98 9.54 1.31
C THR A 237 26.64 8.36 2.04
N ALA A 238 27.19 7.36 1.34
CA ALA A 238 27.85 6.24 1.99
C ALA A 238 29.30 6.58 2.42
N PRO A 239 29.63 6.62 3.74
CA PRO A 239 31.02 6.59 4.17
C PRO A 239 31.55 5.15 4.06
N ALA A 240 32.84 4.98 3.75
CA ALA A 240 33.52 3.69 3.90
C ALA A 240 33.52 3.25 5.38
N PRO A 241 33.33 1.97 5.69
CA PRO A 241 33.21 1.53 7.08
C PRO A 241 34.57 1.66 7.81
N PRO A 242 34.62 2.25 9.02
CA PRO A 242 35.81 2.18 9.86
C PRO A 242 35.91 0.80 10.51
N SER A 243 37.11 0.21 10.44
CA SER A 243 37.44 -1.13 10.91
C SER A 243 37.76 -1.17 12.41
N VAL A 244 36.82 -0.91 13.32
CA VAL A 244 37.03 -1.26 14.74
C VAL A 244 35.69 -1.45 15.45
N ALA A 245 35.33 -2.70 15.76
CA ALA A 245 34.51 -3.16 16.91
C ALA A 245 33.90 -4.54 16.60
N VAL A 246 34.69 -5.60 16.73
CA VAL A 246 34.25 -6.98 16.47
C VAL A 246 33.75 -7.69 17.75
N GLU A 247 33.92 -7.09 18.94
CA GLU A 247 33.54 -7.77 20.19
C GLU A 247 32.14 -7.43 20.74
N SER A 248 31.54 -6.27 20.43
CA SER A 248 30.15 -5.99 20.86
C SER A 248 29.09 -6.58 19.93
N ALA A 249 29.44 -6.80 18.65
CA ALA A 249 28.51 -7.33 17.65
C ALA A 249 28.16 -8.81 17.87
N VAL A 250 29.02 -9.57 18.56
CA VAL A 250 28.81 -11.03 18.78
C VAL A 250 27.86 -11.29 19.94
N ALA A 251 27.84 -10.43 20.97
CA ALA A 251 26.87 -10.54 22.07
C ALA A 251 25.48 -10.08 21.66
N GLN A 252 25.41 -9.02 20.84
CA GLN A 252 24.15 -8.44 20.37
C GLN A 252 23.48 -9.33 19.31
N ALA A 253 24.27 -9.95 18.42
CA ALA A 253 23.74 -10.94 17.47
C ALA A 253 23.15 -12.19 18.15
N ALA A 254 23.64 -12.57 19.34
CA ALA A 254 23.10 -13.72 20.07
C ALA A 254 21.76 -13.40 20.78
N GLU A 255 21.57 -12.16 21.25
CA GLU A 255 20.29 -11.69 21.81
C GLU A 255 19.24 -11.46 20.70
N ASP A 256 19.67 -10.93 19.54
CA ASP A 256 18.81 -10.74 18.36
C ASP A 256 18.37 -12.09 17.76
N GLU A 257 19.26 -13.08 17.70
CA GLU A 257 18.94 -14.43 17.21
C GLU A 257 18.01 -15.20 18.18
N ALA A 258 18.11 -14.95 19.49
CA ALA A 258 17.20 -15.51 20.49
C ALA A 258 15.79 -14.89 20.40
N THR A 259 15.70 -13.57 20.24
CA THR A 259 14.40 -12.88 20.09
C THR A 259 13.73 -13.16 18.74
N ASP A 260 14.51 -13.33 17.67
CA ASP A 260 13.98 -13.76 16.37
C ASP A 260 13.47 -15.21 16.39
N MET A 261 14.11 -16.10 17.15
CA MET A 261 13.64 -17.47 17.33
C MET A 261 12.31 -17.53 18.11
N GLU A 262 12.17 -16.75 19.20
CA GLU A 262 10.92 -16.63 19.95
C GLU A 262 9.79 -16.03 19.10
N ARG A 263 10.10 -15.04 18.26
CA ARG A 263 9.14 -14.43 17.34
C ARG A 263 8.72 -15.39 16.22
N ALA A 264 9.65 -16.20 15.72
CA ALA A 264 9.37 -17.23 14.73
C ALA A 264 8.46 -18.33 15.30
N GLU A 265 8.67 -18.73 16.55
CA GLU A 265 7.83 -19.73 17.22
C GLU A 265 6.42 -19.20 17.49
N LEU A 266 6.29 -17.96 17.97
CA LEU A 266 4.98 -17.31 18.13
C LEU A 266 4.24 -17.18 16.80
N LYS A 267 4.97 -16.84 15.72
CA LYS A 267 4.41 -16.79 14.38
C LYS A 267 3.92 -18.16 13.91
N ALA A 268 4.68 -19.23 14.13
CA ALA A 268 4.27 -20.59 13.80
C ALA A 268 3.00 -21.02 14.56
N GLN A 269 2.89 -20.65 15.84
CA GLN A 269 1.69 -20.93 16.65
C GLN A 269 0.45 -20.16 16.16
N VAL A 270 0.63 -18.91 15.72
CA VAL A 270 -0.46 -18.11 15.11
C VAL A 270 -0.86 -18.68 13.74
N ASP A 271 0.11 -19.08 12.91
CA ASP A 271 -0.15 -19.62 11.59
C ASP A 271 -0.87 -21.00 11.66
N ASP A 272 -0.50 -21.88 12.60
CA ASP A 272 -1.23 -23.15 12.83
C ASP A 272 -2.65 -22.89 13.38
N LEU A 273 -2.82 -21.93 14.29
CA LEU A 273 -4.14 -21.58 14.81
C LEU A 273 -5.08 -21.05 13.71
N MET A 274 -4.53 -20.25 12.78
CA MET A 274 -5.23 -19.77 11.59
C MET A 274 -5.59 -20.90 10.63
N ARG A 275 -4.67 -21.85 10.39
CA ARG A 275 -4.93 -23.04 9.58
C ARG A 275 -6.08 -23.87 10.15
N ARG A 276 -6.05 -24.17 11.45
CA ARG A 276 -7.09 -24.98 12.12
C ARG A 276 -8.47 -24.30 12.10
N TYR A 277 -8.51 -22.98 12.15
CA TYR A 277 -9.76 -22.23 11.97
C TYR A 277 -10.26 -22.29 10.52
N ALA A 278 -9.35 -22.16 9.53
CA ALA A 278 -9.68 -22.25 8.11
C ALA A 278 -10.15 -23.66 7.70
N ASP A 279 -9.56 -24.70 8.28
CA ASP A 279 -9.91 -26.10 8.07
C ASP A 279 -11.19 -26.52 8.85
N GLY A 280 -11.74 -25.63 9.67
CA GLY A 280 -12.95 -25.86 10.47
C GLY A 280 -12.75 -26.78 11.68
N GLU A 281 -11.50 -27.07 12.07
CA GLU A 281 -11.16 -27.91 13.23
C GLU A 281 -11.49 -27.22 14.58
N ILE A 282 -11.57 -25.89 14.58
CA ILE A 282 -11.96 -25.08 15.75
C ILE A 282 -13.01 -24.03 15.38
N ASP A 283 -13.91 -23.73 16.31
CA ASP A 283 -14.91 -22.68 16.12
C ASP A 283 -14.36 -21.27 16.40
N GLY A 284 -15.14 -20.25 16.02
CA GLY A 284 -14.72 -18.85 16.15
C GLY A 284 -14.53 -18.36 17.59
N GLU A 285 -15.19 -18.96 18.58
CA GLU A 285 -15.02 -18.59 19.98
C GLU A 285 -13.74 -19.23 20.57
N ALA A 286 -13.45 -20.48 20.20
CA ALA A 286 -12.20 -21.15 20.53
C ALA A 286 -10.99 -20.43 19.91
N TYR A 287 -11.10 -19.98 18.65
CA TYR A 287 -10.07 -19.18 17.98
C TYR A 287 -9.80 -17.85 18.71
N LYS A 288 -10.86 -17.08 19.03
CA LYS A 288 -10.71 -15.78 19.74
C LYS A 288 -10.05 -15.94 21.10
N ARG A 289 -10.45 -16.94 21.88
CA ARG A 289 -9.86 -17.22 23.20
C ARG A 289 -8.37 -17.56 23.08
N ARG A 290 -8.01 -18.45 22.15
CA ARG A 290 -6.61 -18.87 21.98
C ARG A 290 -5.72 -17.76 21.43
N MET A 291 -6.25 -16.89 20.55
CA MET A 291 -5.56 -15.68 20.11
C MET A 291 -5.34 -14.67 21.22
N MET A 292 -6.26 -14.55 22.19
CA MET A 292 -6.05 -13.70 23.36
C MET A 292 -4.96 -14.27 24.28
N GLU A 293 -4.95 -15.58 24.50
CA GLU A 293 -3.89 -16.25 25.29
C GLU A 293 -2.50 -16.03 24.68
N LEU A 294 -2.35 -16.21 23.36
CA LEU A 294 -1.08 -15.95 22.65
C LEU A 294 -0.62 -14.49 22.72
N LYS A 295 -1.57 -13.54 22.72
CA LYS A 295 -1.26 -12.10 22.86
C LYS A 295 -0.88 -11.73 24.29
N THR A 296 -1.41 -12.43 25.28
CA THR A 296 -1.08 -12.20 26.69
C THR A 296 0.26 -12.83 27.05
N SER A 297 0.57 -14.03 26.54
CA SER A 297 1.88 -14.66 26.73
C SER A 297 3.00 -13.85 26.07
N ALA A 298 2.75 -13.27 24.88
CA ALA A 298 3.72 -12.40 24.21
C ALA A 298 3.94 -11.03 24.89
N ARG A 299 3.24 -10.76 26.01
CA ARG A 299 3.26 -9.47 26.71
C ARG A 299 3.71 -9.59 28.17
N SER A 300 4.00 -10.81 28.65
CA SER A 300 4.50 -11.07 30.01
C SER A 300 6.02 -11.13 30.11
N ASP A 301 6.73 -10.99 28.98
CA ASP A 301 8.20 -11.06 28.91
C ASP A 301 8.85 -9.68 28.61
N ASP A 302 8.10 -8.60 28.78
CA ASP A 302 8.54 -7.18 28.80
C ASP A 302 8.47 -6.62 30.24
#